data_AF-A0A4Y2V652-F1
#
_entry.id   AF-A0A4Y2V652-F1
#
_cell.length_a   1.000
_cell.length_b   1.000
_cell.length_c   1.000
_cell.angle_alpha   90.00
_cell.angle_beta   90.00
_cell.angle_gamma   90.00
#
_symmetry.space_group_name_H-M   'P 1'
#
loop_
_entity.id
_entity.type
_entity.pdbx_description
1 polymer ?
#
loop_
_entity_poly.entity_id
_entity_poly.type
_entity_poly.pdbx_seq_one_letter_code
_entity_poly.pdbx_strand_id
1 'polypeptide(L)'
;MTEPPLTERFSEDMVTEAIVSPAIIQEAILPTTNCHTQATERIVKVVTEAAAAVCRPSRRDGFIRNRLKSRNLIPVFNAKHEYRLL
;
A
#
# COMPACT_ATOMS: atom_id res chain seq x y z
N MET A 1 0.14 -11.16 -20.83
CA MET A 1 0.11 -10.15 -19.74
C MET A 1 -0.85 -9.08 -20.20
N THR A 2 -1.89 -8.78 -19.42
CA THR A 2 -2.88 -7.76 -19.77
C THR A 2 -2.46 -6.44 -19.15
N GLU A 3 -2.55 -5.36 -19.92
CA GLU A 3 -2.18 -4.04 -19.44
C GLU A 3 -3.14 -3.57 -18.32
N PRO A 4 -2.63 -2.92 -17.24
CA PRO A 4 -3.47 -2.34 -16.21
C PRO A 4 -4.38 -1.23 -16.77
N PRO A 5 -5.68 -1.16 -16.36
CA PRO A 5 -6.60 -0.08 -16.77
C PRO A 5 -6.10 1.33 -16.43
N LEU A 6 -5.19 1.43 -15.46
CA LEU A 6 -4.60 2.71 -15.07
C LEU A 6 -3.63 3.24 -16.13
N THR A 7 -2.97 2.35 -16.87
CA THR A 7 -1.94 2.72 -17.85
C THR A 7 -2.39 2.63 -19.30
N GLU A 8 -3.55 2.03 -19.57
CA GLU A 8 -4.14 1.88 -20.91
C GLU A 8 -4.20 3.19 -21.74
N ARG A 9 -4.25 4.34 -21.08
CA ARG A 9 -4.28 5.67 -21.71
C ARG A 9 -2.90 6.26 -22.03
N PHE A 10 -1.80 5.60 -21.65
CA PHE A 10 -0.44 6.08 -21.84
C PHE A 10 0.29 5.30 -22.93
N SER A 11 1.09 5.98 -23.74
CA SER A 11 1.98 5.32 -24.70
C SER A 11 3.25 4.81 -24.03
N GLU A 12 3.94 3.85 -24.67
CA GLU A 12 5.21 3.31 -24.18
C GLU A 12 6.28 4.41 -24.00
N ASP A 13 6.29 5.41 -24.88
CA ASP A 13 7.20 6.56 -24.77
C ASP A 13 6.90 7.41 -23.53
N MET A 14 5.62 7.68 -23.25
CA MET A 14 5.21 8.41 -22.05
C MET A 14 5.54 7.64 -20.78
N VAL A 15 5.40 6.31 -20.79
CA VAL A 15 5.79 5.46 -19.66
C VAL A 15 7.31 5.51 -19.45
N THR A 16 8.09 5.49 -20.53
CA THR A 16 9.55 5.56 -20.46
C THR A 16 10.01 6.93 -19.92
N GLU A 17 9.38 8.02 -20.37
CA GLU A 17 9.66 9.36 -19.87
C GLU A 17 9.27 9.53 -18.40
N ALA A 18 8.13 8.95 -18.00
CA ALA A 18 7.64 8.93 -16.63
C ALA A 18 8.57 8.18 -15.66
N ILE A 19 9.34 7.19 -16.13
CA ILE A 19 10.37 6.50 -15.34
C ILE A 19 11.55 7.42 -15.05
N VAL A 20 11.91 8.28 -16.01
CA VAL A 20 13.03 9.23 -15.89
C VAL A 20 12.62 10.48 -15.11
N SER A 21 11.37 10.93 -15.27
CA SER A 21 10.79 12.10 -14.62
C SER A 21 9.50 11.75 -13.87
N PRO A 22 9.59 11.48 -12.55
CA PRO A 22 8.44 11.10 -11.73
C PRO A 22 7.36 12.19 -11.60
N ALA A 23 7.65 13.43 -12.00
CA ALA A 23 6.70 14.53 -12.00
C ALA A 23 5.54 14.29 -12.99
N ILE A 24 5.81 13.61 -14.10
CA ILE A 24 4.81 13.28 -15.14
C ILE A 24 3.74 12.33 -14.58
N ILE A 25 4.17 11.33 -13.79
CA ILE A 25 3.26 10.40 -13.09
C ILE A 25 2.40 11.15 -12.10
N GLN A 26 3.00 12.04 -11.31
CA GLN A 26 2.27 12.77 -10.28
C GLN A 26 1.17 13.65 -10.90
N GLU A 27 1.48 14.41 -11.94
CA GLU A 27 0.48 15.26 -12.62
C GLU A 27 -0.57 14.44 -13.39
N ALA A 28 -0.19 13.31 -14.01
CA ALA A 28 -1.11 12.55 -14.88
C ALA A 28 -1.92 11.44 -14.17
N ILE A 29 -1.49 10.98 -12.99
CA ILE A 29 -2.09 9.85 -12.29
C ILE A 29 -2.81 10.28 -11.00
N LEU A 30 -2.23 11.19 -10.18
CA LEU A 30 -2.87 11.62 -8.94
C LEU A 30 -4.28 12.22 -9.14
N PRO A 31 -4.53 13.07 -10.15
CA PRO A 31 -5.87 13.63 -10.37
C PRO A 31 -6.90 12.57 -10.79
N THR A 32 -6.45 11.48 -11.43
CA THR A 32 -7.33 10.41 -11.91
C THR A 32 -7.62 9.38 -10.81
N THR A 33 -6.68 9.17 -9.90
CA THR A 33 -6.91 8.37 -8.70
C THR A 33 -7.62 9.23 -7.65
N ASN A 34 -8.95 9.32 -7.76
CA ASN A 34 -9.79 9.86 -6.69
C ASN A 34 -9.82 8.88 -5.49
N CYS A 35 -8.67 8.69 -4.84
CA CYS A 35 -8.52 7.88 -3.65
C CYS A 35 -9.21 8.52 -2.43
N HIS A 36 -9.42 9.83 -2.45
CA HIS A 36 -10.07 10.60 -1.39
C HIS A 36 -11.52 11.00 -1.72
N THR A 37 -12.31 10.09 -2.30
CA THR A 37 -13.76 10.33 -2.39
C THR A 37 -14.44 10.07 -1.06
N GLN A 38 -15.57 10.75 -0.84
CA GLN A 38 -16.46 10.47 0.28
C GLN A 38 -16.92 9.00 0.32
N ALA A 39 -17.02 8.34 -0.85
CA ALA A 39 -17.35 6.92 -0.91
C ALA A 39 -16.24 6.05 -0.30
N THR A 40 -14.98 6.34 -0.63
CA THR A 40 -13.82 5.67 -0.04
C THR A 40 -13.81 5.84 1.48
N GLU A 41 -14.03 7.06 1.97
CA GLU A 41 -14.07 7.35 3.41
C GLU A 41 -15.18 6.56 4.13
N ARG A 42 -16.39 6.51 3.54
CA ARG A 42 -17.52 5.75 4.09
C ARG A 42 -17.23 4.25 4.14
N ILE A 43 -16.65 3.68 3.09
CA ILE A 43 -16.29 2.26 3.06
C ILE A 43 -15.25 1.96 4.14
N VAL A 44 -14.19 2.77 4.24
CA VAL A 44 -13.15 2.61 5.27
C VAL A 44 -13.75 2.68 6.68
N LYS A 45 -14.68 3.62 6.92
CA LYS A 45 -15.40 3.73 8.19
C LYS A 45 -16.19 2.45 8.53
N VAL A 46 -17.04 1.99 7.62
CA VAL A 46 -17.88 0.79 7.83
C VAL A 46 -17.03 -0.44 8.08
N VAL A 47 -15.97 -0.64 7.29
CA VAL A 47 -15.04 -1.77 7.47
C VAL A 47 -14.33 -1.69 8.82
N THR A 48 -13.93 -0.49 9.23
CA THR A 48 -13.27 -0.28 10.52
C THR A 48 -14.21 -0.56 11.70
N GLU A 49 -15.45 -0.10 11.64
CA GLU A 49 -16.47 -0.35 12.66
C GLU A 49 -16.82 -1.84 12.76
N ALA A 50 -17.03 -2.50 11.61
CA ALA A 50 -17.29 -3.94 11.57
C ALA A 50 -16.11 -4.75 12.13
N ALA A 51 -14.88 -4.41 11.75
CA ALA A 51 -13.67 -5.04 12.28
C ALA A 51 -13.54 -4.81 13.79
N ALA A 52 -13.83 -3.60 14.28
CA ALA A 52 -13.79 -3.30 15.71
C ALA A 52 -14.84 -4.10 16.51
N ALA A 53 -16.04 -4.31 15.96
CA ALA A 53 -17.09 -5.11 16.58
C ALA A 53 -16.69 -6.60 16.72
N VAL A 54 -15.98 -7.15 15.74
CA VAL A 54 -15.52 -8.56 15.74
C VAL A 54 -14.25 -8.74 16.60
N CYS A 55 -13.32 -7.79 16.49
CA CYS A 55 -12.05 -7.81 17.20
C CYS A 55 -12.20 -7.18 18.59
N ARG A 56 -12.54 -8.01 19.59
CA ARG A 56 -12.50 -7.60 21.01
C ARG A 56 -11.18 -6.86 21.33
N PRO A 57 -11.20 -5.77 22.12
CA PRO A 57 -10.02 -4.99 22.45
C PRO A 57 -8.83 -5.82 22.95
N SER A 58 -9.10 -6.86 23.75
CA SER A 58 -8.09 -7.80 24.27
C SER A 58 -7.44 -8.65 23.18
N ARG A 59 -8.19 -9.11 22.17
CA ARG A 59 -7.64 -9.84 21.02
C ARG A 59 -6.79 -8.94 20.14
N ARG A 60 -7.19 -7.68 19.99
CA ARG A 60 -6.43 -6.66 19.24
C ARG A 60 -5.10 -6.35 19.91
N ASP A 61 -5.09 -6.10 21.22
CA ASP A 61 -3.87 -5.83 21.99
C ASP A 61 -2.89 -7.02 21.94
N GLY A 62 -3.39 -8.25 22.15
CA GLY A 62 -2.57 -9.45 22.03
C GLY A 62 -1.96 -9.63 20.63
N PHE A 63 -2.74 -9.39 19.58
CA PHE A 63 -2.24 -9.44 18.20
C PHE A 63 -1.17 -8.37 17.94
N ILE A 64 -1.38 -7.12 18.39
CA ILE A 64 -0.41 -6.03 18.21
C ILE A 64 0.89 -6.36 18.93
N ARG A 65 0.83 -6.79 20.20
CA ARG A 65 2.02 -7.15 20.97
C ARG A 65 2.77 -8.32 20.34
N ASN A 66 2.08 -9.36 19.88
CA ASN A 66 2.72 -10.48 19.18
C ASN A 66 3.35 -10.04 17.85
N ARG A 67 2.70 -9.18 17.07
CA ARG A 67 3.25 -8.63 15.82
C ARG A 67 4.51 -7.81 16.09
N LEU A 68 4.52 -6.97 17.12
CA LEU A 68 5.70 -6.19 17.53
C LEU A 68 6.85 -7.09 17.99
N LYS A 69 6.57 -8.10 18.83
CA LYS A 69 7.56 -9.10 19.23
C LYS A 69 8.15 -9.84 18.03
N SER A 70 7.30 -10.32 17.12
CA SER A 70 7.76 -10.99 15.90
C SER A 70 8.62 -10.07 15.02
N ARG A 71 8.26 -8.79 14.87
CA ARG A 71 9.08 -7.81 14.14
C ARG A 71 10.45 -7.59 14.77
N ASN A 72 10.54 -7.55 16.10
CA ASN A 72 11.83 -7.43 16.80
C ASN A 72 12.72 -8.68 16.63
N LEU A 73 12.15 -9.84 16.30
CA LEU A 73 12.91 -11.05 15.99
C LEU A 73 13.41 -11.07 14.54
N ILE A 74 12.84 -10.25 13.65
CA ILE A 74 13.28 -10.17 12.26
C ILE A 74 14.51 -9.25 12.21
N PRO A 75 15.66 -9.72 11.72
CA PRO A 75 16.84 -8.87 11.60
C PRO A 75 16.58 -7.71 10.64
N VAL A 76 17.09 -6.53 10.99
CA VAL A 76 17.07 -5.38 10.10
C VAL A 76 18.23 -5.53 9.12
N PHE A 77 17.92 -5.47 7.83
CA PHE A 77 18.89 -5.56 6.76
C PHE A 77 19.04 -4.22 6.07
N ASN A 78 20.27 -3.80 5.82
CA ASN A 78 20.57 -2.56 5.10
C ASN A 78 20.57 -2.79 3.58
N ALA A 79 20.92 -4.00 3.14
CA ALA A 79 20.94 -4.37 1.75
C ALA A 79 20.30 -5.75 1.50
N LYS A 80 19.68 -5.92 0.33
CA LYS A 80 18.96 -7.14 -0.06
C LYS A 80 19.81 -8.42 -0.04
N HIS A 81 21.13 -8.30 -0.25
CA HIS A 81 22.03 -9.47 -0.24
C HIS A 81 22.24 -10.05 1.17
N GLU A 82 22.03 -9.26 2.22
CA GLU A 82 22.15 -9.68 3.62
C GLU A 82 21.06 -10.69 4.02
N TYR A 83 19.93 -10.70 3.30
CA TYR A 83 18.85 -11.66 3.51
C TYR A 83 19.24 -13.11 3.18
N ARG A 84 20.27 -13.32 2.33
CA ARG A 84 20.77 -14.65 1.95
C ARG A 84 21.72 -15.26 2.99
N LEU A 85 22.09 -14.51 4.03
CA LEU A 85 23.02 -14.96 5.08
C LEU A 85 22.28 -15.51 6.33
N LEU A 86 20.94 -15.60 6.28
CA LEU A 86 20.09 -16.32 7.24
C LEU A 86 19.68 -17.69 6.67
#